data_AF-A0AAU0F4T3-F1
#
_entry.id   AF-A0AAU0F4T3-F1
#
_cell.length_a   1.000
_cell.length_b   1.000
_cell.length_c   1.000
_cell.angle_alpha   90.00
_cell.angle_beta   90.00
_cell.angle_gamma   90.00
#
_symmetry.space_group_name_H-M   'P 1'
#
loop_
_entity.id
_entity.type
_entity.pdbx_description
1 polymer ?
#
loop_
_entity_poly.entity_id
_entity_poly.type
_entity_poly.pdbx_seq_one_letter_code
_entity_poly.pdbx_strand_id
1 'polypeptide(L)'
;MVKRYKANLFPYGMILDLDGSNGFPLGMKLDLDGANAFPLGMVLDLDGSKTFPLRMVLDLDGSNDFPLGMILDLDGAKAFPLGMKLDLDGSKTFPLGMRLDLDGSNDFPLGMVIDLDGAKAFPLGMRLDLDGAKTFPLGMKLDPDGSKDFPLGMRLDPRWG
;
A
#
# COMPACT_ATOMS: atom_id res chain seq x y z
N MET A 1 -24.02 -11.81 -8.65
CA MET A 1 -25.24 -11.66 -7.84
C MET A 1 -24.83 -10.94 -6.57
N VAL A 2 -25.06 -9.61 -6.50
CA VAL A 2 -24.72 -8.80 -5.33
C VAL A 2 -25.78 -9.05 -4.26
N LYS A 3 -25.38 -9.43 -3.05
CA LYS A 3 -26.29 -9.62 -1.91
C LYS A 3 -25.93 -8.61 -0.84
N ARG A 4 -26.80 -7.62 -0.63
CA ARG A 4 -26.67 -6.63 0.44
C ARG A 4 -27.15 -7.22 1.76
N TYR A 5 -26.37 -7.10 2.81
CA TYR A 5 -26.68 -7.63 4.14
C TYR A 5 -26.41 -6.57 5.22
N LYS A 6 -27.28 -6.43 6.23
CA LYS A 6 -27.07 -5.54 7.39
C LYS A 6 -27.03 -6.32 8.71
N ALA A 7 -25.99 -6.02 9.51
CA ALA A 7 -25.72 -6.37 10.91
C ALA A 7 -25.51 -7.85 11.30
N ASN A 8 -24.39 -8.11 12.00
CA ASN A 8 -23.96 -9.37 12.65
C ASN A 8 -24.03 -10.61 11.77
N LEU A 9 -23.25 -10.55 10.69
CA LEU A 9 -23.39 -11.47 9.59
C LEU A 9 -22.12 -12.32 9.41
N PHE A 10 -22.33 -13.63 9.23
CA PHE A 10 -21.32 -14.59 8.75
C PHE A 10 -21.63 -14.95 7.29
N PRO A 11 -21.68 -13.98 6.35
CA PRO A 11 -21.98 -14.29 4.97
C PRO A 11 -20.83 -15.13 4.40
N TYR A 12 -21.19 -16.18 3.67
CA TYR A 12 -20.23 -17.01 2.97
C TYR A 12 -20.58 -17.04 1.49
N GLY A 13 -19.56 -16.95 0.63
CA GLY A 13 -19.74 -16.97 -0.82
C GLY A 13 -18.43 -16.83 -1.57
N MET A 14 -18.40 -17.11 -2.87
CA MET A 14 -17.17 -16.89 -3.65
C MET A 14 -16.86 -15.40 -3.80
N ILE A 15 -17.89 -14.57 -3.99
CA ILE A 15 -17.80 -13.12 -4.14
C ILE A 15 -18.87 -12.50 -3.25
N LEU A 16 -18.49 -11.57 -2.39
CA LEU A 16 -19.41 -10.81 -1.54
C LEU A 16 -19.12 -9.30 -1.70
N ASP A 17 -20.19 -8.52 -1.66
CA ASP A 17 -20.20 -7.05 -1.71
C ASP A 17 -21.12 -6.61 -0.55
N LEU A 18 -20.55 -5.91 0.43
CA LEU A 18 -21.19 -5.62 1.71
C LEU A 18 -20.96 -4.16 2.16
N ASP A 19 -22.04 -3.43 2.34
CA ASP A 19 -22.04 -2.06 2.87
C ASP A 19 -22.38 -2.04 4.37
N GLY A 20 -21.56 -1.37 5.18
CA GLY A 20 -21.76 -1.15 6.61
C GLY A 20 -21.72 -2.44 7.43
N SER A 21 -20.91 -3.40 6.99
CA SER A 21 -20.90 -4.73 7.59
C SER A 21 -20.14 -4.77 8.91
N ASN A 22 -20.77 -5.38 9.92
CA ASN A 22 -20.15 -5.77 11.18
C ASN A 22 -20.19 -7.29 11.25
N GLY A 23 -19.04 -7.96 11.21
CA GLY A 23 -18.97 -9.43 11.27
C GLY A 23 -17.72 -10.05 10.66
N PHE A 24 -17.86 -11.31 10.25
CA PHE A 24 -16.78 -12.16 9.74
C PHE A 24 -17.17 -12.73 8.37
N PRO A 25 -17.19 -11.92 7.30
CA PRO A 25 -17.51 -12.40 5.96
C PRO A 25 -16.42 -13.37 5.47
N LEU A 26 -16.84 -14.50 4.91
CA LEU A 26 -15.95 -15.53 4.36
C LEU A 26 -16.15 -15.64 2.86
N GLY A 27 -15.15 -15.24 2.07
CA GLY A 27 -15.24 -15.41 0.62
C GLY A 27 -13.93 -15.26 -0.10
N MET A 28 -13.86 -15.70 -1.36
CA MET A 28 -12.61 -15.62 -2.12
C MET A 28 -12.28 -14.18 -2.49
N LYS A 29 -13.29 -13.43 -2.95
CA LYS A 29 -13.25 -11.98 -3.20
C LYS A 29 -14.30 -11.28 -2.34
N LEU A 30 -13.89 -10.24 -1.63
CA LEU A 30 -14.73 -9.43 -0.75
C LEU A 30 -14.56 -7.96 -1.11
N ASP A 31 -15.66 -7.24 -1.15
CA ASP A 31 -15.74 -5.80 -1.38
C ASP A 31 -16.57 -5.22 -0.23
N LEU A 32 -15.96 -4.40 0.63
CA LEU A 32 -16.61 -3.86 1.82
C LEU A 32 -16.49 -2.32 1.88
N ASP A 33 -17.63 -1.65 1.98
CA ASP A 33 -17.71 -0.21 2.19
C ASP A 33 -18.12 0.08 3.65
N GLY A 34 -17.37 0.94 4.34
CA GLY A 34 -17.68 1.43 5.69
C GLY A 34 -17.73 0.32 6.74
N ALA A 35 -16.96 -0.76 6.56
CA ALA A 35 -17.03 -1.94 7.40
C ALA A 35 -16.16 -1.85 8.66
N ASN A 36 -16.68 -2.44 9.74
CA ASN A 36 -15.91 -2.76 10.95
C ASN A 36 -15.94 -4.28 11.14
N ALA A 37 -15.17 -4.97 10.32
CA ALA A 37 -15.23 -6.42 10.13
C ALA A 37 -13.85 -7.08 10.18
N PHE A 38 -13.84 -8.39 10.43
CA PHE A 38 -12.66 -9.24 10.28
C PHE A 38 -12.91 -10.21 9.13
N PRO A 39 -12.81 -9.73 7.88
CA PRO A 39 -13.10 -10.57 6.74
C PRO A 39 -12.09 -11.74 6.67
N LEU A 40 -12.47 -12.87 6.07
CA LEU A 40 -11.56 -13.93 5.66
C LEU A 40 -11.72 -14.26 4.17
N GLY A 41 -10.63 -14.18 3.42
CA GLY A 41 -10.63 -14.23 1.96
C GLY A 41 -9.24 -14.04 1.35
N MET A 42 -9.16 -14.15 0.02
CA MET A 42 -7.90 -14.00 -0.71
C MET A 42 -7.71 -12.59 -1.24
N VAL A 43 -8.77 -12.03 -1.83
CA VAL A 43 -8.82 -10.68 -2.40
C VAL A 43 -9.82 -9.86 -1.59
N LEU A 44 -9.42 -8.68 -1.16
CA LEU A 44 -10.25 -7.79 -0.37
C LEU A 44 -10.10 -6.36 -0.88
N ASP A 45 -11.22 -5.70 -1.06
CA ASP A 45 -11.37 -4.30 -1.41
C ASP A 45 -12.12 -3.63 -0.25
N LEU A 46 -11.57 -2.53 0.28
CA LEU A 46 -12.08 -1.82 1.44
C LEU A 46 -12.10 -0.32 1.21
N ASP A 47 -13.28 0.26 1.24
CA ASP A 47 -13.46 1.72 1.28
C ASP A 47 -13.89 2.14 2.70
N GLY A 48 -13.23 3.16 3.27
CA GLY A 48 -13.63 3.79 4.52
C GLY A 48 -13.69 2.86 5.73
N SER A 49 -13.05 1.70 5.63
CA SER A 49 -13.15 0.61 6.60
C SER A 49 -12.06 0.69 7.67
N LYS A 50 -12.30 0.02 8.80
CA LYS A 50 -11.31 -0.13 9.89
C LYS A 50 -11.11 -1.59 10.18
N THR A 51 -10.03 -2.17 9.69
CA THR A 51 -9.79 -3.61 9.71
C THR A 51 -8.31 -3.96 9.94
N PHE A 52 -8.04 -5.24 10.20
CA PHE A 52 -6.69 -5.79 10.21
C PHE A 52 -6.61 -6.95 9.22
N PRO A 53 -6.47 -6.65 7.91
CA PRO A 53 -6.52 -7.68 6.89
C PRO A 53 -5.15 -8.39 6.79
N LEU A 54 -5.20 -9.72 6.91
CA LEU A 54 -4.08 -10.61 6.59
C LEU A 54 -4.41 -11.36 5.29
N ARG A 55 -3.91 -10.90 4.14
CA ARG A 55 -4.42 -11.32 2.82
C ARG A 55 -3.37 -11.49 1.72
N MET A 56 -3.77 -12.13 0.63
CA MET A 56 -2.94 -12.21 -0.56
C MET A 56 -2.96 -10.89 -1.33
N VAL A 57 -4.15 -10.35 -1.59
CA VAL A 57 -4.36 -9.09 -2.31
C VAL A 57 -5.30 -8.21 -1.52
N LEU A 58 -4.92 -6.95 -1.35
CA LEU A 58 -5.70 -5.94 -0.64
C LEU A 58 -5.69 -4.63 -1.43
N ASP A 59 -6.86 -4.03 -1.54
CA ASP A 59 -7.09 -2.67 -2.01
C ASP A 59 -7.74 -1.89 -0.86
N LEU A 60 -7.18 -0.75 -0.46
CA LEU A 60 -7.71 0.11 0.60
C LEU A 60 -7.80 1.57 0.14
N ASP A 61 -9.00 2.15 0.21
CA ASP A 61 -9.19 3.60 0.07
C ASP A 61 -9.57 4.24 1.42
N GLY A 62 -8.89 5.33 1.78
CA GLY A 62 -9.25 6.18 2.92
C GLY A 62 -9.11 5.51 4.30
N SER A 63 -8.40 4.38 4.36
CA SER A 63 -8.26 3.56 5.57
C SER A 63 -7.19 4.08 6.54
N ASN A 64 -7.33 3.71 7.82
CA ASN A 64 -6.31 3.93 8.86
C ASN A 64 -5.95 2.58 9.50
N ASP A 65 -5.39 1.68 8.69
CA ASP A 65 -5.19 0.28 9.04
C ASP A 65 -3.70 -0.14 9.07
N PHE A 66 -3.45 -1.35 9.53
CA PHE A 66 -2.12 -2.00 9.48
C PHE A 66 -2.20 -3.24 8.57
N PRO A 67 -2.25 -3.05 7.24
CA PRO A 67 -2.45 -4.16 6.34
C PRO A 67 -1.20 -5.01 6.21
N LEU A 68 -1.40 -6.33 6.22
CA LEU A 68 -0.36 -7.32 5.97
C LEU A 68 -0.79 -8.18 4.79
N GLY A 69 -0.03 -8.14 3.69
CA GLY A 69 -0.36 -8.97 2.54
C GLY A 69 0.73 -9.14 1.50
N MET A 70 0.48 -9.94 0.45
CA MET A 70 1.48 -10.11 -0.61
C MET A 70 1.48 -8.93 -1.57
N ILE A 71 0.29 -8.46 -1.95
CA ILE A 71 0.07 -7.33 -2.85
C ILE A 71 -0.89 -6.38 -2.14
N LEU A 72 -0.47 -5.13 -1.95
CA LEU A 72 -1.26 -4.07 -1.33
C LEU A 72 -1.33 -2.89 -2.30
N ASP A 73 -2.51 -2.34 -2.46
CA ASP A 73 -2.80 -1.10 -3.16
C ASP A 73 -3.53 -0.18 -2.18
N LEU A 74 -2.98 1.00 -1.87
CA LEU A 74 -3.57 1.92 -0.89
C LEU A 74 -3.66 3.34 -1.46
N ASP A 75 -4.86 3.91 -1.44
CA ASP A 75 -5.11 5.32 -1.75
C ASP A 75 -5.46 6.11 -0.47
N GLY A 76 -4.85 7.28 -0.29
CA GLY A 76 -5.17 8.21 0.78
C GLY A 76 -4.94 7.67 2.20
N ALA A 77 -4.16 6.59 2.33
CA ALA A 77 -4.05 5.82 3.57
C ALA A 77 -3.06 6.43 4.57
N LYS A 78 -3.35 6.20 5.86
CA LYS A 78 -2.41 6.45 6.98
C LYS A 78 -2.15 5.14 7.70
N ALA A 79 -1.14 4.43 7.24
CA ALA A 79 -0.92 3.03 7.54
C ALA A 79 0.57 2.66 7.68
N PHE A 80 0.82 1.45 8.19
CA PHE A 80 2.14 0.81 8.17
C PHE A 80 2.03 -0.50 7.39
N PRO A 81 1.96 -0.43 6.05
CA PRO A 81 1.74 -1.62 5.25
C PRO A 81 2.99 -2.49 5.18
N LEU A 82 2.78 -3.80 5.29
CA LEU A 82 3.84 -4.79 5.14
C LEU A 82 3.45 -5.77 4.04
N GLY A 83 4.28 -5.89 3.01
CA GLY A 83 4.01 -6.83 1.93
C GLY A 83 5.14 -7.07 0.94
N MET A 84 4.88 -7.88 -0.09
CA MET A 84 5.88 -8.13 -1.13
C MET A 84 5.88 -7.03 -2.19
N LYS A 85 4.69 -6.61 -2.62
CA LYS A 85 4.46 -5.50 -3.54
C LYS A 85 3.47 -4.53 -2.92
N LEU A 86 3.83 -3.26 -2.90
CA LEU A 86 2.98 -2.20 -2.40
C LEU A 86 2.92 -1.11 -3.46
N ASP A 87 1.70 -0.67 -3.75
CA ASP A 87 1.37 0.49 -4.56
C ASP A 87 0.64 1.47 -3.63
N LEU A 88 1.10 2.72 -3.56
CA LEU A 88 0.63 3.72 -2.60
C LEU A 88 0.49 5.08 -3.28
N ASP A 89 -0.74 5.59 -3.34
CA ASP A 89 -1.05 6.94 -3.82
C ASP A 89 -1.52 7.84 -2.67
N GLY A 90 -1.12 9.11 -2.68
CA GLY A 90 -1.63 10.15 -1.77
C GLY A 90 -1.37 9.87 -0.28
N SER A 91 -0.48 8.93 0.02
CA SER A 91 -0.41 8.26 1.30
C SER A 91 0.60 8.89 2.27
N LYS A 92 0.44 8.59 3.58
CA LYS A 92 1.41 8.95 4.64
C LYS A 92 1.70 7.73 5.50
N THR A 93 2.74 7.01 5.13
CA THR A 93 3.00 5.64 5.57
C THR A 93 4.48 5.36 5.83
N PHE A 94 4.72 4.19 6.44
CA PHE A 94 6.07 3.60 6.56
C PHE A 94 6.02 2.20 5.95
N PRO A 95 6.07 2.10 4.61
CA PRO A 95 5.88 0.84 3.93
C PRO A 95 7.14 -0.02 4.01
N LEU A 96 6.94 -1.32 4.29
CA LEU A 96 7.99 -2.32 4.29
C LEU A 96 7.67 -3.40 3.26
N GLY A 97 8.55 -3.57 2.26
CA GLY A 97 8.33 -4.60 1.26
C GLY A 97 9.45 -4.86 0.29
N MET A 98 9.24 -5.77 -0.67
CA MET A 98 10.26 -6.07 -1.67
C MET A 98 10.26 -5.06 -2.81
N ARG A 99 9.07 -4.66 -3.27
CA ARG A 99 8.85 -3.65 -4.32
C ARG A 99 7.83 -2.65 -3.83
N LEU A 100 8.18 -1.38 -3.92
CA LEU A 100 7.37 -0.26 -3.47
C LEU A 100 7.22 0.71 -4.65
N ASP A 101 5.98 1.03 -4.99
CA ASP A 101 5.59 2.09 -5.91
C ASP A 101 4.81 3.14 -5.12
N LEU A 102 5.17 4.41 -5.26
CA LEU A 102 4.80 5.49 -4.35
C LEU A 102 4.61 6.78 -5.14
N ASP A 103 3.37 7.20 -5.31
CA ASP A 103 2.99 8.45 -5.98
C ASP A 103 2.45 9.48 -4.96
N GLY A 104 2.89 10.74 -5.09
CA GLY A 104 2.34 11.86 -4.34
C GLY A 104 2.49 11.75 -2.81
N SER A 105 3.32 10.82 -2.33
CA SER A 105 3.30 10.38 -0.94
C SER A 105 4.31 11.11 -0.04
N ASN A 106 4.14 10.99 1.28
CA ASN A 106 5.12 11.47 2.28
C ASN A 106 5.53 10.33 3.21
N ASP A 107 6.51 9.53 2.77
CA ASP A 107 6.76 8.20 3.32
C ASP A 107 8.22 7.95 3.72
N PHE A 108 8.44 6.88 4.49
CA PHE A 108 9.77 6.35 4.81
C PHE A 108 9.86 4.88 4.37
N PRO A 109 10.03 4.64 3.05
CA PRO A 109 9.94 3.30 2.49
C PRO A 109 11.21 2.50 2.73
N LEU A 110 11.03 1.24 3.12
CA LEU A 110 12.10 0.26 3.26
C LEU A 110 11.84 -0.92 2.34
N GLY A 111 12.70 -1.10 1.33
CA GLY A 111 12.53 -2.21 0.39
C GLY A 111 13.70 -2.48 -0.52
N MET A 112 13.60 -3.51 -1.37
CA MET A 112 14.68 -3.84 -2.30
C MET A 112 14.66 -2.96 -3.55
N VAL A 113 13.46 -2.72 -4.09
CA VAL A 113 13.21 -1.83 -5.23
C VAL A 113 12.16 -0.82 -4.79
N ILE A 114 12.44 0.46 -4.99
CA ILE A 114 11.56 1.56 -4.62
C ILE A 114 11.52 2.51 -5.81
N ASP A 115 10.31 2.74 -6.31
CA ASP A 115 10.02 3.71 -7.35
C ASP A 115 9.21 4.84 -6.67
N LEU A 116 9.65 6.09 -6.82
CA LEU A 116 9.04 7.27 -6.22
C LEU A 116 8.69 8.30 -7.31
N ASP A 117 7.43 8.69 -7.42
CA ASP A 117 6.98 9.82 -8.25
C ASP A 117 6.40 10.93 -7.37
N GLY A 118 6.86 12.18 -7.56
CA GLY A 118 6.31 13.36 -6.88
C GLY A 118 6.41 13.35 -5.35
N ALA A 119 7.11 12.38 -4.76
CA ALA A 119 7.07 12.08 -3.34
C ALA A 119 8.09 12.88 -2.51
N LYS A 120 7.84 12.98 -1.21
CA LYS A 120 8.83 13.44 -0.20
C LYS A 120 9.16 12.29 0.73
N ALA A 121 10.34 11.72 0.59
CA ALA A 121 10.66 10.47 1.28
C ALA A 121 12.13 10.34 1.71
N PHE A 122 12.35 9.38 2.60
CA PHE A 122 13.69 8.92 3.00
C PHE A 122 13.81 7.43 2.67
N PRO A 123 13.98 7.07 1.38
CA PRO A 123 13.96 5.68 0.97
C PRO A 123 15.24 4.96 1.38
N LEU A 124 15.08 3.75 1.91
CA LEU A 124 16.15 2.82 2.18
C LEU A 124 15.97 1.56 1.32
N GLY A 125 16.86 1.37 0.34
CA GLY A 125 16.75 0.22 -0.54
C GLY A 125 17.92 -0.07 -1.45
N MET A 126 17.85 -1.19 -2.18
CA MET A 126 18.95 -1.60 -3.05
C MET A 126 18.93 -0.85 -4.39
N ARG A 127 17.73 -0.62 -4.95
CA ARG A 127 17.51 0.12 -6.20
C ARG A 127 16.41 1.14 -5.97
N LEU A 128 16.70 2.37 -6.34
CA LEU A 128 15.83 3.53 -6.17
C LEU A 128 15.67 4.23 -7.53
N ASP A 129 14.44 4.33 -8.02
CA ASP A 129 14.04 5.12 -9.17
C ASP A 129 13.23 6.32 -8.66
N LEU A 130 13.64 7.54 -8.99
CA LEU A 130 13.13 8.76 -8.36
C LEU A 130 12.77 9.79 -9.43
N ASP A 131 11.48 10.00 -9.69
CA ASP A 131 10.98 11.06 -10.58
C ASP A 131 10.35 12.20 -9.78
N GLY A 132 10.77 13.44 -10.01
CA GLY A 132 10.19 14.64 -9.39
C GLY A 132 10.26 14.68 -7.85
N ALA A 133 10.95 13.74 -7.22
CA ALA A 133 10.92 13.52 -5.80
C ALA A 133 11.89 14.45 -5.03
N LYS A 134 11.63 14.64 -3.73
CA LYS A 134 12.53 15.34 -2.80
C LYS A 134 12.97 14.38 -1.72
N THR A 135 14.15 13.77 -1.89
CA THR A 135 14.54 12.63 -1.06
C THR A 135 15.93 12.72 -0.44
N PHE A 136 16.14 11.91 0.59
CA PHE A 136 17.45 11.61 1.16
C PHE A 136 17.68 10.09 1.07
N PRO A 137 18.05 9.59 -0.12
CA PRO A 137 18.07 8.17 -0.38
C PRO A 137 19.31 7.51 0.22
N LEU A 138 19.12 6.33 0.81
CA LEU A 138 20.20 5.43 1.20
C LEU A 138 20.06 4.13 0.40
N GLY A 139 20.95 3.94 -0.58
CA GLY A 139 20.89 2.79 -1.44
C GLY A 139 22.14 2.51 -2.27
N MET A 140 22.11 1.38 -2.99
CA MET A 140 23.23 0.91 -3.81
C MET A 140 23.15 1.37 -5.26
N LYS A 141 21.94 1.57 -5.78
CA LYS A 141 21.68 2.06 -7.14
C LYS A 141 20.60 3.13 -7.06
N LEU A 142 20.85 4.24 -7.74
CA LEU A 142 20.01 5.42 -7.74
C LEU A 142 19.88 5.92 -9.18
N ASP A 143 18.66 6.08 -9.67
CA ASP A 143 18.33 6.70 -10.96
C ASP A 143 17.38 7.90 -10.69
N PRO A 144 17.93 9.11 -10.50
CA PRO A 144 17.12 10.31 -10.29
C PRO A 144 16.81 11.02 -11.61
N ASP A 145 15.53 11.29 -11.88
CA ASP A 145 15.05 12.22 -12.91
C ASP A 145 14.25 13.37 -12.29
N GLY A 146 14.54 14.61 -12.66
CA GLY A 146 13.86 15.80 -12.13
C GLY A 146 13.90 16.01 -10.60
N SER A 147 14.59 15.15 -9.85
CA SER A 147 14.56 15.10 -8.39
C SER A 147 15.55 16.06 -7.71
N LYS A 148 15.31 16.37 -6.43
CA LYS A 148 16.22 17.16 -5.58
C LYS A 148 16.73 16.29 -4.44
N ASP A 149 17.75 15.49 -4.74
CA ASP A 149 18.23 14.46 -3.83
C ASP A 149 19.56 14.80 -3.15
N PHE A 150 19.70 14.31 -1.91
CA PHE A 150 20.96 14.32 -1.16
C PHE A 150 21.35 12.88 -0.80
N PRO A 151 21.91 12.11 -1.75
CA PRO A 151 22.18 10.70 -1.56
C PRO A 151 23.28 10.45 -0.53
N LEU A 152 23.06 9.47 0.33
CA LEU A 152 24.07 8.88 1.19
C LEU A 152 24.28 7.44 0.71
N GLY A 153 25.34 7.16 -0.06
CA GLY A 153 25.58 5.82 -0.62
C GLY A 153 26.45 5.79 -1.87
N MET A 154 26.64 4.60 -2.46
CA MET A 154 27.33 4.45 -3.75
C MET A 154 26.42 4.89 -4.90
N ARG A 155 26.87 5.87 -5.69
CA ARG A 155 26.19 6.32 -6.91
C ARG A 155 26.72 5.50 -8.11
N LEU A 156 25.83 4.93 -8.91
CA LEU A 156 26.22 4.13 -10.09
C LEU A 156 25.74 4.69 -11.44
N ASP A 157 24.96 5.78 -11.48
CA ASP A 157 24.62 6.43 -12.75
C ASP A 157 25.30 7.82 -12.88
N PRO A 158 26.20 8.00 -13.87
CA PRO A 158 26.93 9.24 -14.12
C PRO A 158 26.15 10.28 -14.95
N ARG A 159 24.85 10.09 -15.24
CA ARG A 159 24.12 10.96 -16.19
C ARG A 159 23.97 12.43 -15.78
N TRP A 160 24.30 12.83 -14.56
CA TRP A 160 24.33 14.24 -14.14
C TRP A 160 25.40 14.49 -13.07
N GLY A 161 26.64 14.70 -13.53
CA GLY A 161 27.74 15.30 -12.77
C GLY A 161 28.02 16.70 -13.26
#